data_AF-A0A2A5W690-F1
#
_entry.id   AF-A0A2A5W690-F1
#
_cell.length_a   1.000
_cell.length_b   1.000
_cell.length_c   1.000
_cell.angle_alpha   90.00
_cell.angle_beta   90.00
_cell.angle_gamma   90.00
#
_symmetry.space_group_name_H-M   'P 1'
#
loop_
_entity.id
_entity.type
_entity.pdbx_description
1 polymer ?
#
loop_
_entity_poly.entity_id
_entity_poly.type
_entity_poly.pdbx_seq_one_letter_code
_entity_poly.pdbx_strand_id
1 'polypeptide(L)'
;MGSNPTLTATITLHVLNFFSFITNALISFFLFKLDLALIMKSMSFYLVVFFAYATTTTVSAQNVDWPSYGGDNGSRKYVPFDQINTENISQLSAAWAWESVDNVTVAQNIADGNSRAVPGSYKATPIVVGGVMYVPTSLGRVVALDAQSGSERWVFDTRAWEGGRPANLGYNTRGVAYWGGNGKERILFATNDSYLWSLNAHTGQPDPGFGNAGRIDLSIGLGREIDKGEYGVVSPVLVTNDKAIVNSIVTDGPSSLQTPPGHIRAFNPETGELEWMF
;
A
#
# COMPACT_ATOMS: atom_id res chain seq x y z
N MET A 1 3.60 19.80 40.64
CA MET A 1 4.36 18.56 40.87
C MET A 1 3.40 17.40 40.71
N GLY A 2 3.43 16.75 39.55
CA GLY A 2 2.59 15.60 39.23
C GLY A 2 3.34 14.81 38.17
N SER A 3 3.96 13.71 38.61
CA SER A 3 4.79 12.82 37.80
C SER A 3 3.90 12.04 36.82
N ASN A 4 4.16 12.20 35.52
CA ASN A 4 3.66 11.26 34.50
C ASN A 4 4.45 9.95 34.63
N PRO A 5 3.78 8.79 34.75
CA PRO A 5 4.47 7.51 34.73
C PRO A 5 4.98 7.23 33.32
N THR A 6 6.30 7.07 33.20
CA THR A 6 6.97 6.52 32.02
C THR A 6 6.54 5.05 31.88
N LEU A 7 5.74 4.72 30.87
CA LEU A 7 5.45 3.33 30.51
C LEU A 7 6.65 2.80 29.71
N THR A 8 7.60 2.19 30.42
CA THR A 8 8.65 1.36 29.83
C THR A 8 8.09 -0.05 29.61
N ALA A 9 7.88 -0.46 28.36
CA ALA A 9 7.55 -1.85 28.05
C ALA A 9 8.84 -2.66 27.87
N THR A 10 9.16 -3.49 28.87
CA THR A 10 10.18 -4.54 28.78
C THR A 10 9.57 -5.75 28.09
N ILE A 11 10.08 -6.16 26.93
CA ILE A 11 9.72 -7.45 26.32
C ILE A 11 10.64 -8.53 26.90
N THR A 12 10.05 -9.41 27.70
CA THR A 12 10.66 -10.66 28.16
C THR A 12 10.71 -11.64 27.00
N LEU A 13 11.92 -12.08 26.63
CA LEU A 13 12.12 -13.11 25.61
C LEU A 13 11.69 -14.47 26.19
N HIS A 14 10.55 -15.02 25.75
CA HIS A 14 10.26 -16.44 25.95
C HIS A 14 10.87 -17.24 24.81
N VAL A 15 12.10 -17.74 25.05
CA VAL A 15 12.69 -18.80 24.24
C VAL A 15 11.92 -20.08 24.54
N LEU A 16 11.05 -20.49 23.62
CA LEU A 16 10.48 -21.83 23.63
C LEU A 16 11.44 -22.77 22.88
N ASN A 17 12.22 -23.51 23.67
CA ASN A 17 12.98 -24.67 23.25
C ASN A 17 12.06 -25.70 22.58
N PHE A 18 12.32 -26.03 21.32
CA PHE A 18 11.84 -27.25 20.68
C PHE A 18 13.03 -28.12 20.27
N PHE A 19 13.61 -28.81 21.24
CA PHE A 19 14.40 -30.02 21.02
C PHE A 19 14.15 -30.97 22.19
N SER A 20 13.28 -31.96 22.00
CA SER A 20 13.39 -33.27 22.64
C SER A 20 12.29 -34.21 22.15
N PHE A 21 12.72 -35.43 21.78
CA PHE A 21 12.08 -36.75 21.74
C PHE A 21 12.67 -37.43 20.50
N ILE A 22 13.59 -38.40 20.60
CA ILE A 22 13.40 -39.73 21.20
C ILE A 22 14.68 -40.23 21.91
N THR A 23 14.39 -40.89 23.02
CA THR A 23 15.12 -41.64 24.05
C THR A 23 16.09 -42.78 23.63
N ASN A 24 17.16 -42.90 24.42
CA ASN A 24 17.74 -44.09 25.09
C ASN A 24 17.97 -45.41 24.32
N ALA A 25 19.25 -45.82 24.24
CA ALA A 25 19.73 -47.13 24.69
C ALA A 25 21.23 -47.13 25.05
N LEU A 26 21.50 -47.25 26.36
CA LEU A 26 22.60 -47.90 27.11
C LEU A 26 23.74 -48.55 26.30
N ILE A 27 25.01 -48.15 26.48
CA ILE A 27 26.02 -48.67 27.43
C ILE A 27 26.59 -50.06 27.09
N SER A 28 27.92 -50.06 26.87
CA SER A 28 28.92 -51.14 26.99
C SER A 28 28.89 -52.31 25.98
N PHE A 29 29.96 -52.49 25.22
CA PHE A 29 31.02 -53.43 25.63
C PHE A 29 32.27 -53.36 24.73
N PHE A 30 33.40 -53.61 25.39
CA PHE A 30 34.77 -53.72 24.92
C PHE A 30 35.00 -54.66 23.71
N LEU A 31 36.02 -54.29 22.92
CA LEU A 31 37.02 -55.14 22.25
C LEU A 31 36.68 -55.93 20.96
N PHE A 32 37.75 -56.09 20.18
CA PHE A 32 37.99 -56.97 19.04
C PHE A 32 37.50 -56.53 17.66
N LYS A 33 38.40 -55.79 16.98
CA LYS A 33 38.67 -56.03 15.56
C LYS A 33 38.94 -57.52 15.35
N LEU A 34 38.07 -58.18 14.60
CA LEU A 34 38.43 -59.41 13.90
C LEU A 34 37.88 -59.31 12.48
N ASP A 35 38.79 -59.21 11.52
CA ASP A 35 38.53 -59.59 10.14
C ASP A 35 37.89 -60.97 10.12
N LEU A 36 36.84 -61.17 9.34
CA LEU A 36 36.80 -62.28 8.38
C LEU A 36 35.55 -62.19 7.51
N ALA A 37 35.83 -62.14 6.21
CA ALA A 37 34.93 -62.50 5.14
C ALA A 37 34.16 -63.80 5.46
N LEU A 38 32.93 -63.68 5.95
CA LEU A 38 31.98 -64.81 6.00
C LEU A 38 30.51 -64.40 6.22
N ILE A 39 30.03 -63.32 5.61
CA ILE A 39 28.57 -63.05 5.51
C ILE A 39 28.23 -62.65 4.06
N MET A 40 28.79 -63.40 3.10
CA MET A 40 28.32 -63.43 1.72
C MET A 40 27.95 -64.87 1.41
N LYS A 41 26.76 -65.27 1.85
CA LYS A 41 25.88 -66.23 1.17
C LYS A 41 24.68 -66.48 2.07
N SER A 42 23.51 -66.52 1.45
CA SER A 42 22.22 -66.95 1.99
C SER A 42 21.60 -66.08 3.10
N MET A 43 20.86 -65.04 2.68
CA MET A 43 19.52 -64.80 3.23
C MET A 43 18.72 -63.88 2.32
N SER A 44 17.70 -64.46 1.67
CA SER A 44 16.58 -63.74 1.08
C SER A 44 15.98 -62.79 2.11
N PHE A 45 15.90 -61.50 1.80
CA PHE A 45 15.11 -60.56 2.58
C PHE A 45 14.38 -59.60 1.65
N TYR A 46 13.06 -59.58 1.83
CA TYR A 46 12.10 -58.71 1.14
C TYR A 46 12.53 -57.25 1.24
N LEU A 47 12.93 -56.65 0.12
CA LEU A 47 13.06 -55.19 0.02
C LEU A 47 11.67 -54.64 -0.39
N VAL A 48 10.78 -54.47 0.59
CA VAL A 48 9.58 -53.65 0.40
C VAL A 48 10.05 -52.20 0.40
N VAL A 49 10.24 -51.64 -0.79
CA VAL A 49 10.51 -50.22 -0.97
C VAL A 49 9.20 -49.46 -0.69
N PHE A 50 9.05 -48.95 0.53
CA PHE A 50 8.03 -47.94 0.83
C PHE A 50 8.46 -46.61 0.18
N PHE A 51 8.03 -46.37 -1.06
CA PHE A 51 8.07 -45.04 -1.66
C PHE A 51 7.00 -44.19 -0.96
N ALA A 52 7.39 -43.46 0.09
CA ALA A 52 6.57 -42.38 0.61
C ALA A 52 6.53 -41.27 -0.45
N TYR A 53 5.46 -41.22 -1.23
CA TYR A 53 5.14 -40.05 -2.04
C TYR A 53 4.80 -38.91 -1.08
N ALA A 54 5.80 -38.10 -0.73
CA ALA A 54 5.55 -36.78 -0.18
C ALA A 54 5.00 -35.92 -1.32
N THR A 55 3.68 -35.90 -1.49
CA THR A 55 3.03 -34.90 -2.33
C THR A 55 3.20 -33.56 -1.63
N THR A 56 4.19 -32.79 -2.06
CA THR A 56 4.26 -31.37 -1.75
C THR A 56 3.12 -30.70 -2.53
N THR A 57 1.99 -30.49 -1.85
CA THR A 57 0.97 -29.55 -2.30
C THR A 57 1.60 -28.17 -2.28
N THR A 58 2.15 -27.75 -3.42
CA THR A 58 2.49 -26.36 -3.66
C THR A 58 1.17 -25.60 -3.74
N VAL A 59 0.75 -25.00 -2.62
CA VAL A 59 -0.25 -23.96 -2.65
C VAL A 59 0.39 -22.83 -3.46
N SER A 60 0.00 -22.71 -4.73
CA SER A 60 0.32 -21.52 -5.51
C SER A 60 -0.32 -20.35 -4.79
N ALA A 61 0.48 -19.51 -4.13
CA ALA A 61 0.01 -18.22 -3.66
C ALA A 61 -0.56 -17.50 -4.90
N GLN A 62 -1.89 -17.35 -4.95
CA GLN A 62 -2.49 -16.56 -6.01
C GLN A 62 -2.13 -15.11 -5.72
N ASN A 63 -1.21 -14.55 -6.50
CA ASN A 63 -0.97 -13.12 -6.51
C ASN A 63 -2.21 -12.47 -7.12
N VAL A 64 -3.08 -11.95 -6.26
CA VAL A 64 -4.28 -11.20 -6.65
C VAL A 64 -4.03 -9.72 -6.39
N ASP A 65 -4.15 -8.92 -7.43
CA ASP A 65 -4.02 -7.47 -7.34
C ASP A 65 -5.25 -6.84 -6.65
N TRP A 66 -5.03 -5.65 -6.09
CA TRP A 66 -6.07 -4.74 -5.61
C TRP A 66 -5.93 -3.42 -6.39
N PRO A 67 -6.35 -3.36 -7.66
CA PRO A 67 -5.95 -2.30 -8.59
C PRO A 67 -6.68 -0.96 -8.39
N SER A 68 -7.71 -0.92 -7.55
CA SER A 68 -8.53 0.27 -7.33
C SER A 68 -8.95 0.38 -5.86
N TYR A 69 -9.38 1.58 -5.44
CA TYR A 69 -9.83 1.84 -4.07
C TYR A 69 -10.90 0.85 -3.56
N GLY A 70 -11.80 0.40 -4.43
CA GLY A 70 -12.88 -0.53 -4.13
C GLY A 70 -12.54 -2.00 -4.40
N GLY A 71 -11.30 -2.32 -4.76
CA GLY A 71 -10.88 -3.62 -5.30
C GLY A 71 -11.17 -3.76 -6.79
N ASP A 72 -12.34 -3.32 -7.25
CA ASP A 72 -12.72 -3.21 -8.65
C ASP A 72 -13.67 -2.03 -8.90
N ASN A 73 -14.03 -1.80 -10.17
CA ASN A 73 -14.96 -0.73 -10.56
C ASN A 73 -16.40 -0.94 -10.07
N GLY A 74 -16.76 -2.14 -9.59
CA GLY A 74 -18.01 -2.39 -8.87
C GLY A 74 -17.93 -2.09 -7.37
N SER A 75 -16.74 -1.74 -6.87
CA SER A 75 -16.46 -1.47 -5.46
C SER A 75 -16.84 -2.63 -4.52
N ARG A 76 -16.68 -3.88 -4.96
CA ARG A 76 -17.09 -5.05 -4.19
C ARG A 76 -16.31 -5.23 -2.88
N LYS A 77 -15.08 -4.73 -2.81
CA LYS A 77 -14.15 -4.91 -1.67
C LYS A 77 -14.04 -6.38 -1.23
N TYR A 78 -13.97 -7.27 -2.21
CA TYR A 78 -13.98 -8.72 -2.02
C TYR A 78 -12.87 -9.38 -2.84
N VAL A 79 -12.20 -10.37 -2.23
CA VAL A 79 -11.22 -11.22 -2.90
C VAL A 79 -11.67 -12.69 -2.83
N PRO A 80 -11.57 -13.47 -3.92
CA PRO A 80 -12.09 -14.83 -3.99
C PRO A 80 -11.08 -15.88 -3.48
N PHE A 81 -10.37 -15.61 -2.39
CA PHE A 81 -9.45 -16.57 -1.76
C PHE A 81 -9.64 -16.61 -0.24
N ASP A 82 -9.30 -17.75 0.35
CA ASP A 82 -9.60 -18.11 1.75
C ASP A 82 -8.37 -18.63 2.50
N GLN A 83 -7.15 -18.31 2.01
CA GLN A 83 -5.90 -18.65 2.70
C GLN A 83 -5.92 -18.20 4.17
N ILE A 84 -6.52 -17.04 4.44
CA ILE A 84 -6.87 -16.57 5.78
C ILE A 84 -8.38 -16.73 5.92
N ASN A 85 -8.82 -17.47 6.93
CA ASN A 85 -10.22 -17.79 7.17
C ASN A 85 -10.51 -17.92 8.67
N THR A 86 -11.75 -18.25 9.03
CA THR A 86 -12.19 -18.33 10.43
C THR A 86 -11.47 -19.37 11.27
N GLU A 87 -10.84 -20.36 10.64
CA GLU A 87 -10.12 -21.45 11.33
C GLU A 87 -8.68 -21.06 11.69
N ASN A 88 -8.06 -20.15 10.93
CA ASN A 88 -6.65 -19.79 11.09
C ASN A 88 -6.39 -18.29 11.36
N ILE A 89 -7.42 -17.44 11.40
CA ILE A 89 -7.29 -16.00 11.66
C ILE A 89 -6.54 -15.68 12.96
N SER A 90 -6.65 -16.55 13.97
CA SER A 90 -5.98 -16.43 15.25
C SER A 90 -4.45 -16.62 15.17
N GLN A 91 -3.93 -17.10 14.04
CA GLN A 91 -2.50 -17.32 13.80
C GLN A 91 -1.82 -16.13 13.12
N LEU A 92 -2.58 -15.07 12.78
CA LEU A 92 -2.01 -13.89 12.14
C LEU A 92 -1.00 -13.18 13.04
N SER A 93 0.07 -12.74 12.41
CA SER A 93 1.06 -11.84 12.98
C SER A 93 1.37 -10.73 11.97
N ALA A 94 1.89 -9.61 12.47
CA ALA A 94 2.35 -8.54 11.58
C ALA A 94 3.53 -9.04 10.73
N ALA A 95 3.41 -8.95 9.41
CA ALA A 95 4.49 -9.31 8.49
C ALA A 95 5.57 -8.21 8.43
N TRP A 96 5.12 -6.95 8.33
CA TRP A 96 5.96 -5.76 8.34
C TRP A 96 5.11 -4.55 8.74
N ALA A 97 5.79 -3.44 9.07
CA ALA A 97 5.18 -2.14 9.29
C ALA A 97 5.99 -1.08 8.54
N TRP A 98 5.30 -0.06 8.04
CA TRP A 98 5.89 1.09 7.38
C TRP A 98 5.55 2.36 8.14
N GLU A 99 6.54 3.24 8.31
CA GLU A 99 6.35 4.55 8.91
C GLU A 99 6.19 5.61 7.84
N SER A 100 5.16 6.45 7.98
CA SER A 100 4.87 7.47 6.98
C SER A 100 6.02 8.46 6.81
N VAL A 101 6.41 8.71 5.56
CA VAL A 101 7.34 9.80 5.19
C VAL A 101 6.84 11.19 5.63
N ASP A 102 5.54 11.34 5.91
CA ASP A 102 5.00 12.58 6.47
C ASP A 102 5.47 12.86 7.91
N ASN A 103 5.90 11.83 8.66
CA ASN A 103 6.22 11.95 10.08
C ASN A 103 7.28 13.03 10.37
N VAL A 104 8.29 13.15 9.50
CA VAL A 104 9.34 14.17 9.63
C VAL A 104 8.75 15.58 9.46
N THR A 105 7.94 15.80 8.42
CA THR A 105 7.28 17.10 8.19
C THR A 105 6.30 17.44 9.31
N VAL A 106 5.55 16.44 9.81
CA VAL A 106 4.60 16.63 10.91
C VAL A 106 5.32 17.02 12.20
N ALA A 107 6.40 16.34 12.56
CA ALA A 107 7.19 16.67 13.74
C ALA A 107 7.75 18.10 13.65
N GLN A 108 8.26 18.50 12.48
CA GLN A 108 8.76 19.85 12.25
C GLN A 108 7.64 20.90 12.37
N ASN A 109 6.48 20.68 11.75
CA ASN A 109 5.34 21.60 11.84
C ASN A 109 4.86 21.79 13.28
N ILE A 110 4.92 20.75 14.11
CA ILE A 110 4.61 20.85 15.54
C ILE A 110 5.68 21.67 16.27
N ALA A 111 6.96 21.43 16.01
CA ALA A 111 8.06 22.18 16.62
C ALA A 111 8.02 23.68 16.30
N ASP A 112 7.59 24.02 15.07
CA ASP A 112 7.44 25.40 14.61
C ASP A 112 6.13 26.08 15.07
N GLY A 113 5.29 25.38 15.85
CA GLY A 113 4.00 25.89 16.31
C GLY A 113 2.93 25.99 15.20
N ASN A 114 3.19 25.40 14.03
CA ASN A 114 2.28 25.40 12.89
C ASN A 114 1.30 24.20 12.95
N SER A 115 0.46 24.18 13.99
CA SER A 115 -0.54 23.12 14.20
C SER A 115 -1.57 23.03 13.07
N ARG A 116 -1.74 24.10 12.28
CA ARG A 116 -2.63 24.10 11.09
C ARG A 116 -2.05 23.29 9.93
N ALA A 117 -0.74 23.02 9.93
CA ALA A 117 0.00 22.21 8.95
C ALA A 117 0.15 20.73 9.34
N VAL A 118 -0.63 20.26 10.32
CA VAL A 118 -0.61 18.87 10.79
C VAL A 118 -1.86 18.14 10.27
N PRO A 119 -1.72 16.95 9.67
CA PRO A 119 -2.86 16.18 9.19
C PRO A 119 -3.67 15.59 10.35
N GLY A 120 -4.96 15.35 10.08
CA GLY A 120 -5.82 14.57 10.96
C GLY A 120 -5.61 13.07 10.80
N SER A 121 -6.68 12.29 10.95
CA SER A 121 -6.66 10.83 10.77
C SER A 121 -6.18 10.44 9.37
N TYR A 122 -5.35 9.40 9.31
CA TYR A 122 -4.93 8.77 8.07
C TYR A 122 -6.09 8.00 7.43
N LYS A 123 -6.40 8.28 6.16
CA LYS A 123 -7.59 7.72 5.47
C LYS A 123 -7.26 6.98 4.18
N ALA A 124 -5.98 6.86 3.86
CA ALA A 124 -5.54 6.22 2.62
C ALA A 124 -5.95 4.74 2.61
N THR A 125 -6.50 4.30 1.48
CA THR A 125 -6.58 2.89 1.11
C THR A 125 -5.54 2.65 0.02
N PRO A 126 -4.50 1.85 0.30
CA PRO A 126 -3.52 1.49 -0.72
C PRO A 126 -4.15 0.72 -1.88
N ILE A 127 -3.50 0.78 -3.03
CA ILE A 127 -3.75 -0.15 -4.14
C ILE A 127 -2.51 -1.02 -4.35
N VAL A 128 -2.71 -2.25 -4.81
CA VAL A 128 -1.61 -3.19 -5.11
C VAL A 128 -1.75 -3.67 -6.54
N VAL A 129 -0.70 -3.48 -7.35
CA VAL A 129 -0.64 -3.93 -8.74
C VAL A 129 0.73 -4.52 -9.00
N GLY A 130 0.79 -5.76 -9.51
CA GLY A 130 2.05 -6.40 -9.88
C GLY A 130 3.04 -6.54 -8.71
N GLY A 131 2.54 -6.73 -7.49
CA GLY A 131 3.37 -6.83 -6.28
C GLY A 131 3.90 -5.49 -5.74
N VAL A 132 3.47 -4.36 -6.29
CA VAL A 132 3.81 -3.02 -5.80
C VAL A 132 2.59 -2.41 -5.10
N MET A 133 2.77 -1.94 -3.88
CA MET A 133 1.75 -1.23 -3.12
C MET A 133 1.96 0.28 -3.26
N TYR A 134 0.92 0.99 -3.69
CA TYR A 134 0.94 2.45 -3.84
C TYR A 134 0.11 3.11 -2.74
N VAL A 135 0.75 3.95 -1.95
CA VAL A 135 0.18 4.55 -0.75
C VAL A 135 0.29 6.08 -0.84
N PRO A 136 -0.83 6.81 -0.92
CA PRO A 136 -0.78 8.26 -0.76
C PRO A 136 -0.70 8.66 0.73
N THR A 137 -0.07 9.80 1.00
CA THR A 137 0.01 10.38 2.33
C THR A 137 -0.91 11.57 2.51
N SER A 138 -1.13 12.00 3.75
CA SER A 138 -2.03 13.11 4.08
C SER A 138 -1.47 14.46 3.61
N LEU A 139 -0.14 14.61 3.56
CA LEU A 139 0.54 15.81 3.07
C LEU A 139 0.76 15.81 1.54
N GLY A 140 0.14 14.89 0.80
CA GLY A 140 0.18 14.90 -0.65
C GLY A 140 1.42 14.22 -1.25
N ARG A 141 1.96 13.20 -0.58
CA ARG A 141 3.01 12.35 -1.17
C ARG A 141 2.42 11.05 -1.69
N VAL A 142 3.11 10.40 -2.62
CA VAL A 142 2.81 9.03 -3.04
C VAL A 142 4.04 8.19 -2.82
N VAL A 143 3.86 7.03 -2.20
CA VAL A 143 4.93 6.10 -1.87
C VAL A 143 4.63 4.78 -2.57
N ALA A 144 5.61 4.24 -3.28
CA ALA A 144 5.55 2.87 -3.75
C ALA A 144 6.38 1.97 -2.83
N LEU A 145 5.76 0.90 -2.36
CA LEU A 145 6.37 -0.11 -1.51
C LEU A 145 6.40 -1.44 -2.25
N ASP A 146 7.42 -2.25 -2.00
CA ASP A 146 7.31 -3.68 -2.24
C ASP A 146 6.22 -4.27 -1.33
N ALA A 147 5.18 -4.89 -1.90
CA ALA A 147 4.03 -5.35 -1.13
C ALA A 147 4.38 -6.51 -0.18
N GLN A 148 5.44 -7.27 -0.47
CA GLN A 148 5.84 -8.42 0.33
C GLN A 148 6.72 -8.00 1.50
N SER A 149 7.69 -7.10 1.29
CA SER A 149 8.65 -6.69 2.32
C SER A 149 8.33 -5.37 3.02
N GLY A 150 7.45 -4.53 2.44
CA GLY A 150 7.20 -3.17 2.90
C GLY A 150 8.33 -2.18 2.59
N SER A 151 9.35 -2.59 1.82
CA SER A 151 10.48 -1.72 1.48
C SER A 151 10.08 -0.63 0.49
N GLU A 152 10.51 0.61 0.75
CA GLU A 152 10.28 1.74 -0.15
C GLU A 152 11.02 1.57 -1.47
N ARG A 153 10.29 1.72 -2.58
CA ARG A 153 10.83 1.72 -3.95
C ARG A 153 11.07 3.14 -4.43
N TRP A 154 10.09 4.02 -4.25
CA TRP A 154 10.19 5.44 -4.55
C TRP A 154 9.17 6.25 -3.75
N VAL A 155 9.45 7.55 -3.63
CA VAL A 155 8.57 8.54 -3.02
C VAL A 155 8.46 9.73 -3.97
N PHE A 156 7.24 10.19 -4.21
CA PHE A 156 6.96 11.43 -4.93
C PHE A 156 6.30 12.44 -3.99
N ASP A 157 6.85 13.64 -3.90
CA ASP A 157 6.29 14.74 -3.10
C ASP A 157 5.72 15.81 -4.04
N THR A 158 4.40 16.03 -3.98
CA THR A 158 3.71 17.06 -4.76
C THR A 158 3.99 18.47 -4.24
N ARG A 159 4.47 18.57 -2.99
CA ARG A 159 4.60 19.79 -2.20
C ARG A 159 3.29 20.54 -1.97
N ALA A 160 2.15 19.87 -2.15
CA ALA A 160 0.82 20.44 -1.88
C ALA A 160 0.72 21.02 -0.45
N TRP A 161 1.44 20.43 0.50
CA TRP A 161 1.46 20.88 1.89
C TRP A 161 2.04 22.27 2.13
N GLU A 162 2.90 22.76 1.22
CA GLU A 162 3.50 24.10 1.29
C GLU A 162 2.49 25.23 1.00
N GLY A 163 1.38 24.93 0.31
CA GLY A 163 0.36 25.89 -0.10
C GLY A 163 -0.58 26.37 1.01
N GLY A 164 -0.38 25.92 2.25
CA GLY A 164 -1.27 26.19 3.37
C GLY A 164 -2.37 25.13 3.54
N ARG A 165 -3.22 25.32 4.55
CA ARG A 165 -4.23 24.32 4.93
C ARG A 165 -5.29 24.19 3.81
N PRO A 166 -5.50 22.99 3.23
CA PRO A 166 -6.43 22.77 2.14
C PRO A 166 -7.90 22.99 2.53
N ALA A 167 -8.75 23.15 1.51
CA ALA A 167 -10.18 23.37 1.62
C ALA A 167 -10.88 22.29 2.47
N ASN A 168 -11.88 22.72 3.26
CA ASN A 168 -12.82 21.90 4.03
C ASN A 168 -12.15 20.92 5.04
N LEU A 169 -11.60 19.79 4.57
CA LEU A 169 -11.09 18.71 5.42
C LEU A 169 -9.59 18.83 5.75
N GLY A 170 -8.89 19.86 5.24
CA GLY A 170 -7.46 20.04 5.45
C GLY A 170 -6.61 18.95 4.79
N TYR A 171 -5.45 18.63 5.39
CA TYR A 171 -4.53 17.61 4.88
C TYR A 171 -5.12 16.21 5.00
N ASN A 172 -5.78 15.76 3.93
CA ASN A 172 -6.42 14.47 3.84
C ASN A 172 -6.33 13.91 2.43
N THR A 173 -6.10 12.60 2.31
CA THR A 173 -6.11 11.87 1.05
C THR A 173 -6.65 10.47 1.29
N ARG A 174 -7.49 9.95 0.38
CA ARG A 174 -8.10 8.61 0.50
C ARG A 174 -7.50 7.54 -0.40
N GLY A 175 -6.85 7.89 -1.51
CA GLY A 175 -6.31 6.89 -2.42
C GLY A 175 -5.73 7.50 -3.69
N VAL A 176 -5.02 6.66 -4.42
CA VAL A 176 -4.57 6.89 -5.80
C VAL A 176 -5.36 5.97 -6.74
N ALA A 177 -5.20 6.15 -8.04
CA ALA A 177 -5.70 5.21 -9.04
C ALA A 177 -4.57 4.69 -9.91
N TYR A 178 -4.71 3.46 -10.38
CA TYR A 178 -3.84 2.90 -11.40
C TYR A 178 -4.50 3.02 -12.77
N TRP A 179 -3.70 3.33 -13.79
CA TRP A 179 -4.10 3.20 -15.19
C TRP A 179 -2.98 2.50 -15.97
N GLY A 180 -3.36 1.47 -16.72
CA GLY A 180 -2.50 0.79 -17.67
C GLY A 180 -3.10 0.91 -19.07
N GLY A 181 -2.34 1.44 -20.03
CA GLY A 181 -2.81 1.64 -21.40
C GLY A 181 -1.69 2.11 -22.33
N ASN A 182 -1.75 1.71 -23.60
CA ASN A 182 -0.79 2.11 -24.64
C ASN A 182 0.69 1.90 -24.25
N GLY A 183 0.97 0.81 -23.53
CA GLY A 183 2.32 0.45 -23.05
C GLY A 183 2.82 1.29 -21.87
N LYS A 184 1.95 2.10 -21.24
CA LYS A 184 2.27 2.91 -20.06
C LYS A 184 1.51 2.39 -18.85
N GLU A 185 2.14 2.54 -17.69
CA GLU A 185 1.54 2.25 -16.38
C GLU A 185 1.70 3.47 -15.49
N ARG A 186 0.58 3.95 -14.95
CA ARG A 186 0.52 5.24 -14.26
C ARG A 186 -0.21 5.15 -12.93
N ILE A 187 0.28 5.95 -11.99
CA ILE A 187 -0.43 6.28 -10.77
C ILE A 187 -0.99 7.68 -10.91
N LEU A 188 -2.32 7.77 -10.91
CA LEU A 188 -3.04 9.04 -10.96
C LEU A 188 -3.36 9.48 -9.53
N PHE A 189 -3.02 10.73 -9.22
CA PHE A 189 -3.20 11.29 -7.89
C PHE A 189 -3.78 12.69 -7.95
N ALA A 190 -5.04 12.84 -7.55
CA ALA A 190 -5.69 14.13 -7.41
C ALA A 190 -5.49 14.67 -5.99
N THR A 191 -4.96 15.88 -5.89
CA THR A 191 -4.46 16.47 -4.64
C THR A 191 -5.33 17.60 -4.13
N ASN A 192 -5.17 17.88 -2.85
CA ASN A 192 -5.91 18.89 -2.11
C ASN A 192 -5.54 20.34 -2.49
N ASP A 193 -4.45 20.55 -3.22
CA ASP A 193 -4.02 21.81 -3.82
C ASP A 193 -4.50 21.98 -5.28
N SER A 194 -5.52 21.22 -5.67
CA SER A 194 -6.18 21.33 -6.98
C SER A 194 -5.34 20.87 -8.18
N TYR A 195 -4.51 19.84 -8.04
CA TYR A 195 -3.86 19.22 -9.19
C TYR A 195 -4.29 17.77 -9.38
N LEU A 196 -4.33 17.32 -10.64
CA LEU A 196 -4.30 15.90 -10.99
C LEU A 196 -2.90 15.58 -11.50
N TRP A 197 -2.16 14.76 -10.77
CA TRP A 197 -0.85 14.27 -11.14
C TRP A 197 -0.94 12.91 -11.84
N SER A 198 -0.04 12.69 -12.79
CA SER A 198 0.19 11.41 -13.44
C SER A 198 1.65 11.02 -13.25
N LEU A 199 1.89 9.95 -12.50
CA LEU A 199 3.22 9.45 -12.18
C LEU A 199 3.48 8.14 -12.92
N ASN A 200 4.68 7.93 -13.43
CA ASN A 200 5.11 6.61 -13.89
C ASN A 200 5.08 5.63 -12.71
N ALA A 201 4.37 4.51 -12.85
CA ALA A 201 4.15 3.56 -11.76
C ALA A 201 5.44 2.89 -11.23
N HIS A 202 6.50 2.85 -12.05
CA HIS A 202 7.78 2.21 -11.70
C HIS A 202 8.77 3.17 -11.09
N THR A 203 8.78 4.44 -11.54
CA THR A 203 9.81 5.41 -11.15
C THR A 203 9.30 6.51 -10.23
N GLY A 204 7.99 6.70 -10.13
CA GLY A 204 7.36 7.80 -9.38
C GLY A 204 7.54 9.17 -10.04
N GLN A 205 8.19 9.26 -11.20
CA GLN A 205 8.40 10.53 -11.90
C GLN A 205 7.12 10.99 -12.60
N PRO A 206 6.82 12.31 -12.63
CA PRO A 206 5.72 12.84 -13.43
C PRO A 206 5.88 12.46 -14.90
N ASP A 207 4.80 12.02 -15.54
CA ASP A 207 4.78 11.69 -16.96
C ASP A 207 4.70 12.99 -17.78
N PRO A 208 5.75 13.41 -18.49
CA PRO A 208 5.76 14.69 -19.19
C PRO A 208 4.70 14.80 -20.29
N GLY A 209 4.16 13.67 -20.78
CA GLY A 209 3.09 13.64 -21.79
C GLY A 209 1.67 13.84 -21.23
N PHE A 210 1.52 14.01 -19.92
CA PHE A 210 0.23 14.23 -19.27
C PHE A 210 0.07 15.69 -18.83
N GLY A 211 -0.92 16.39 -19.39
CA GLY A 211 -1.21 17.79 -19.08
C GLY A 211 0.01 18.69 -19.27
N ASN A 212 0.34 19.48 -18.26
CA ASN A 212 1.54 20.31 -18.21
C ASN A 212 2.61 19.64 -17.33
N ALA A 213 3.57 18.97 -17.97
CA ALA A 213 4.71 18.32 -17.31
C ALA A 213 4.30 17.31 -16.21
N GLY A 214 3.26 16.50 -16.48
CA GLY A 214 2.80 15.44 -15.58
C GLY A 214 1.68 15.83 -14.63
N ARG A 215 1.09 17.01 -14.79
CA ARG A 215 -0.08 17.43 -14.01
C ARG A 215 -1.04 18.34 -14.75
N ILE A 216 -2.29 18.37 -14.27
CA ILE A 216 -3.33 19.30 -14.71
C ILE A 216 -3.73 20.15 -13.52
N ASP A 217 -3.89 21.45 -13.75
CA ASP A 217 -4.51 22.36 -12.79
C ASP A 217 -6.03 22.22 -12.84
N LEU A 218 -6.57 21.59 -11.81
CA LEU A 218 -7.99 21.30 -11.68
C LEU A 218 -8.82 22.57 -11.40
N SER A 219 -8.22 23.72 -11.05
CA SER A 219 -9.00 24.96 -10.96
C SER A 219 -9.41 25.51 -12.32
N ILE A 220 -8.77 25.04 -13.41
CA ILE A 220 -9.02 25.53 -14.76
C ILE A 220 -10.23 24.81 -15.36
N GLY A 221 -11.03 25.54 -16.14
CA GLY A 221 -12.15 25.00 -16.89
C GLY A 221 -13.46 24.91 -16.09
N LEU A 222 -13.53 25.44 -14.86
CA LEU A 222 -14.72 25.41 -14.01
C LEU A 222 -15.83 26.40 -14.43
N GLY A 223 -15.72 27.02 -15.61
CA GLY A 223 -16.66 28.02 -16.11
C GLY A 223 -16.63 29.38 -15.41
N ARG A 224 -15.79 29.55 -14.38
CA ARG A 224 -15.52 30.82 -13.68
C ARG A 224 -14.15 30.79 -13.02
N GLU A 225 -13.63 31.96 -12.68
CA GLU A 225 -12.50 32.08 -11.75
C GLU A 225 -12.95 31.70 -10.34
N ILE A 226 -12.06 31.05 -9.60
CA ILE A 226 -12.34 30.53 -8.27
C ILE A 226 -11.20 30.87 -7.30
N ASP A 227 -11.50 30.84 -6.00
CA ASP A 227 -10.45 30.78 -4.97
C ASP A 227 -9.93 29.34 -4.84
N LYS A 228 -8.66 29.11 -5.19
CA LYS A 228 -8.00 27.80 -5.04
C LYS A 228 -7.93 27.31 -3.60
N GLY A 229 -7.96 28.22 -2.62
CA GLY A 229 -8.03 27.85 -1.19
C GLY A 229 -9.35 27.17 -0.81
N GLU A 230 -10.39 27.29 -1.65
CA GLU A 230 -11.70 26.68 -1.45
C GLU A 230 -11.93 25.45 -2.34
N TYR A 231 -10.97 25.03 -3.16
CA TYR A 231 -11.09 23.90 -4.09
C TYR A 231 -9.95 22.89 -3.89
N GLY A 232 -10.25 21.61 -4.07
CA GLY A 232 -9.23 20.57 -4.06
C GLY A 232 -9.82 19.20 -4.32
N VAL A 233 -9.02 18.15 -4.12
CA VAL A 233 -9.47 16.76 -4.19
C VAL A 233 -8.89 15.95 -3.03
N VAL A 234 -9.72 15.09 -2.45
CA VAL A 234 -9.35 14.22 -1.32
C VAL A 234 -9.78 12.76 -1.53
N SER A 235 -10.62 12.49 -2.53
CA SER A 235 -11.06 11.14 -2.87
C SER A 235 -10.18 10.58 -4.00
N PRO A 236 -10.04 9.25 -4.09
CA PRO A 236 -9.32 8.63 -5.19
C PRO A 236 -9.97 8.98 -6.53
N VAL A 237 -9.13 9.10 -7.56
CA VAL A 237 -9.56 9.12 -8.96
C VAL A 237 -10.22 7.77 -9.28
N LEU A 238 -11.27 7.76 -10.08
CA LEU A 238 -11.83 6.53 -10.63
C LEU A 238 -11.35 6.36 -12.07
N VAL A 239 -10.70 5.23 -12.37
CA VAL A 239 -10.29 4.89 -13.74
C VAL A 239 -11.22 3.83 -14.30
N THR A 240 -11.99 4.19 -15.32
CA THR A 240 -12.94 3.27 -15.98
C THR A 240 -13.21 3.71 -17.41
N ASN A 241 -13.41 2.76 -18.32
CA ASN A 241 -13.69 3.01 -19.74
C ASN A 241 -12.72 4.03 -20.37
N ASP A 242 -11.42 3.89 -20.07
CA ASP A 242 -10.35 4.81 -20.49
C ASP A 242 -10.60 6.28 -20.10
N LYS A 243 -11.15 6.51 -18.91
CA LYS A 243 -11.35 7.84 -18.33
C LYS A 243 -10.87 7.89 -16.89
N ALA A 244 -10.16 8.97 -16.55
CA ALA A 244 -9.85 9.36 -15.18
C ALA A 244 -10.94 10.32 -14.68
N ILE A 245 -11.85 9.82 -13.85
CA ILE A 245 -12.95 10.58 -13.28
C ILE A 245 -12.52 11.16 -11.94
N VAL A 246 -12.57 12.48 -11.84
CA VAL A 246 -12.12 13.27 -10.71
C VAL A 246 -13.30 14.02 -10.12
N ASN A 247 -13.45 13.94 -8.80
CA ASN A 247 -14.42 14.72 -8.05
C ASN A 247 -13.77 15.99 -7.48
N SER A 248 -14.50 16.70 -6.63
CA SER A 248 -13.98 17.87 -5.93
C SER A 248 -14.35 17.84 -4.47
N ILE A 249 -13.54 18.49 -3.66
CA ILE A 249 -13.94 19.01 -2.37
C ILE A 249 -13.98 20.54 -2.44
N VAL A 250 -15.06 21.10 -1.89
CA VAL A 250 -15.27 22.55 -1.77
C VAL A 250 -15.61 22.88 -0.32
N THR A 251 -15.50 24.15 0.05
CA THR A 251 -15.95 24.64 1.36
C THR A 251 -17.47 24.43 1.52
N ASP A 252 -17.90 23.99 2.71
CA ASP A 252 -19.32 23.81 3.02
C ASP A 252 -20.00 25.17 3.16
N GLY A 253 -20.75 25.57 2.14
CA GLY A 253 -21.51 26.82 2.09
C GLY A 253 -20.84 27.90 1.24
N PRO A 254 -21.58 28.59 0.35
CA PRO A 254 -21.01 29.64 -0.48
C PRO A 254 -20.64 30.85 0.39
N SER A 255 -19.36 31.21 0.37
CA SER A 255 -18.80 32.41 1.00
C SER A 255 -18.81 33.61 0.05
N SER A 256 -18.87 33.36 -1.26
CA SER A 256 -18.84 34.38 -2.31
C SER A 256 -19.46 33.89 -3.62
N LEU A 257 -19.62 34.79 -4.60
CA LEU A 257 -20.02 34.41 -5.96
C LEU A 257 -18.94 33.59 -6.70
N GLN A 258 -17.69 33.61 -6.21
CA GLN A 258 -16.55 32.87 -6.73
C GLN A 258 -16.31 31.54 -6.01
N THR A 259 -17.23 31.13 -5.14
CA THR A 259 -17.17 29.79 -4.53
C THR A 259 -17.10 28.73 -5.65
N PRO A 260 -16.14 27.79 -5.58
CA PRO A 260 -15.95 26.82 -6.63
C PRO A 260 -17.18 25.91 -6.84
N PRO A 261 -17.51 25.54 -8.10
CA PRO A 261 -18.51 24.53 -8.35
C PRO A 261 -17.97 23.12 -8.01
N GLY A 262 -18.86 22.27 -7.52
CA GLY A 262 -18.55 20.88 -7.14
C GLY A 262 -18.56 19.89 -8.32
N HIS A 263 -18.06 20.29 -9.49
CA HIS A 263 -18.18 19.49 -10.72
C HIS A 263 -17.43 18.16 -10.65
N ILE A 264 -18.02 17.13 -11.26
CA ILE A 264 -17.34 15.87 -11.57
C ILE A 264 -16.83 15.98 -13.01
N ARG A 265 -15.57 15.61 -13.23
CA ARG A 265 -14.91 15.75 -14.53
C ARG A 265 -14.22 14.46 -14.93
N ALA A 266 -14.29 14.12 -16.22
CA ALA A 266 -13.45 13.09 -16.78
C ALA A 266 -12.33 13.68 -17.61
N PHE A 267 -11.14 13.14 -17.40
CA PHE A 267 -9.96 13.42 -18.17
C PHE A 267 -9.53 12.17 -18.91
N ASN A 268 -8.93 12.36 -20.07
CA ASN A 268 -8.21 11.31 -20.76
C ASN A 268 -7.01 10.89 -19.88
N PRO A 269 -6.91 9.62 -19.45
CA PRO A 269 -5.86 9.19 -18.55
C PRO A 269 -4.49 9.15 -19.21
N GLU A 270 -4.41 9.19 -20.56
CA GLU A 270 -3.16 9.27 -21.32
C GLU A 270 -2.65 10.70 -21.50
N THR A 271 -3.51 11.64 -21.90
CA THR A 271 -3.10 13.00 -22.28
C THR A 271 -3.38 14.03 -21.19
N GLY A 272 -4.35 13.75 -20.32
CA GLY A 272 -4.85 14.70 -19.33
C GLY A 272 -5.86 15.72 -19.90
N GLU A 273 -6.31 15.55 -21.14
CA GLU A 273 -7.32 16.42 -21.74
C GLU A 273 -8.68 16.22 -21.05
N LEU A 274 -9.40 17.31 -20.80
CA LEU A 274 -10.76 17.26 -20.28
C LEU A 274 -11.71 16.74 -21.37
N GLU A 275 -12.44 15.67 -21.09
CA GLU A 275 -13.38 15.09 -22.05
C GLU A 275 -14.83 15.48 -21.77
N TRP A 276 -15.23 15.54 -20.49
CA TRP A 276 -16.55 16.02 -20.09
C TRP A 276 -16.57 16.55 -18.65
N MET A 277 -17.62 17.32 -18.36
CA MET A 277 -17.91 17.92 -17.06
C MET A 277 -19.40 17.78 -16.74
N PHE A 278 -19.72 17.48 -15.47
CA PHE A 278 -21.08 17.43 -14.92
C PHE A 278 -21.15 18.27 -13.64
#